data_AF-A0A1R0XD07-F1
#
_entry.id   AF-A0A1R0XD07-F1
#
_cell.length_a   1.000
_cell.length_b   1.000
_cell.length_c   1.000
_cell.angle_alpha   90.00
_cell.angle_beta   90.00
_cell.angle_gamma   90.00
#
_symmetry.space_group_name_H-M   'P 1'
#
loop_
_entity.id
_entity.type
_entity.pdbx_description
1 polymer ?
#
loop_
_entity_poly.entity_id
_entity_poly.type
_entity_poly.pdbx_seq_one_letter_code
_entity_poly.pdbx_strand_id
1 'polypeptide(L)' 'MILLYFENILDNIVFGQFGLDTGGEERTQREIAKELGISRSYVSRIEKRALMKLYHEFYKAKR' A
#
# COMPACT_ATOMS: atom_id res chain seq x y z
N MET A 1 -7.67 12.03 -13.02
CA MET A 1 -6.41 12.57 -12.46
C MET A 1 -6.24 12.24 -10.97
N ILE A 2 -7.23 12.47 -10.10
CA ILE A 2 -7.16 12.12 -8.66
C ILE A 2 -7.09 10.59 -8.42
N LEU A 3 -7.90 9.79 -9.12
CA LEU A 3 -7.90 8.32 -8.99
C LEU A 3 -6.58 7.66 -9.41
N LEU A 4 -5.91 8.20 -10.44
CA LEU A 4 -4.63 7.67 -10.92
C LEU A 4 -3.51 7.90 -9.88
N TYR A 5 -3.56 9.04 -9.19
CA TYR A 5 -2.64 9.37 -8.10
C TYR A 5 -2.83 8.43 -6.91
N PHE A 6 -4.08 8.04 -6.63
CA PHE A 6 -4.40 7.10 -5.56
C PHE A 6 -3.99 5.65 -5.84
N GLU A 7 -4.17 5.16 -7.06
CA GLU A 7 -3.67 3.84 -7.49
C GLU A 7 -2.13 3.82 -7.44
N ASN A 8 -1.45 4.85 -7.95
CA ASN A 8 0.01 4.97 -7.83
C ASN A 8 0.48 5.03 -6.37
N ILE A 9 -0.28 5.67 -5.47
CA ILE A 9 0.01 5.69 -4.04
C ILE A 9 -0.15 4.30 -3.42
N LEU A 10 -1.20 3.55 -3.79
CA LEU A 10 -1.42 2.19 -3.31
C LEU A 10 -0.24 1.28 -3.69
N ASP A 11 0.20 1.36 -4.94
CA ASP A 11 1.33 0.60 -5.44
C ASP A 11 2.61 1.00 -4.68
N ASN A 12 2.96 2.29 -4.60
CA ASN A 12 4.15 2.72 -3.85
C ASN A 12 4.15 2.29 -2.38
N ILE A 13 2.99 2.30 -1.72
CA ILE A 13 2.86 1.88 -0.31
C ILE A 13 3.08 0.37 -0.17
N VAL A 14 2.44 -0.44 -1.02
CA VAL A 14 2.54 -1.90 -0.94
C VAL A 14 3.92 -2.37 -1.41
N PHE A 15 4.43 -1.86 -2.53
CA PHE A 15 5.76 -2.24 -3.03
C PHE A 15 6.89 -1.81 -2.08
N GLY A 16 6.83 -0.59 -1.50
CA GLY A 16 7.85 -0.08 -0.59
C GLY A 16 7.79 -0.63 0.84
N GLN A 17 6.62 -1.05 1.33
CA GLN A 17 6.52 -1.68 2.65
C GLN A 17 6.92 -3.17 2.64
N PHE A 18 6.75 -3.85 1.50
CA PHE A 18 7.09 -5.27 1.35
C PHE A 18 8.41 -5.52 0.58
N GLY A 19 9.15 -4.45 0.23
CA GLY A 19 10.43 -4.56 -0.50
C GLY A 19 10.30 -5.26 -1.86
N LEU A 20 9.14 -5.14 -2.51
CA LEU A 20 8.83 -5.80 -3.77
C LEU A 20 9.25 -4.97 -4.99
N ASP A 21 9.74 -3.75 -4.77
CA ASP A 21 10.54 -3.07 -5.77
C ASP A 21 11.90 -3.77 -5.86
N THR A 22 12.49 -3.78 -7.06
CA THR A 22 13.84 -4.32 -7.30
C THR A 22 14.90 -3.48 -6.58
N GLY A 23 15.07 -3.66 -5.26
CA GLY A 23 16.18 -3.13 -4.47
C GLY A 23 15.87 -2.03 -3.45
N GLY A 24 14.61 -1.68 -3.21
CA GLY A 24 14.19 -0.61 -2.31
C GLY A 24 14.20 -1.01 -0.82
N GLU A 25 14.60 -0.06 0.03
CA GLU A 25 14.58 -0.20 1.49
C GLU A 25 13.13 -0.22 2.02
N GLU A 26 12.86 -1.04 3.03
CA GLU A 26 11.56 -1.05 3.74
C GLU A 26 11.26 0.34 4.31
N ARG A 27 10.11 0.90 3.97
CA ARG A 27 9.68 2.21 4.46
C ARG A 27 8.54 2.08 5.46
N THR A 28 8.64 2.81 6.56
CA THR A 28 7.59 2.82 7.58
C THR A 28 6.39 3.65 7.12
N GLN A 29 5.20 3.34 7.67
CA GLN A 29 3.98 4.14 7.45
C GLN A 29 4.16 5.64 7.73
N ARG A 30 5.03 6.00 8.67
CA ARG A 30 5.29 7.39 9.05
C ARG A 30 6.11 8.12 7.98
N GLU A 31 7.11 7.47 7.41
CA GLU A 31 7.95 8.04 6.35
C GLU A 31 7.15 8.25 5.06
N ILE A 32 6.35 7.26 4.70
CA ILE A 32 5.40 7.32 3.57
C ILE A 32 4.40 8.47 3.77
N ALA A 33 3.80 8.57 4.96
CA ALA A 33 2.85 9.63 5.27
C ALA A 33 3.45 11.03 5.13
N LYS A 34 4.70 11.19 5.60
CA LYS A 34 5.45 12.45 5.52
C LYS A 34 5.75 12.85 4.09
N GLU A 35 6.19 11.92 3.25
CA GLU A 35 6.49 12.17 1.84
C GLU A 35 5.23 12.53 1.04
N LEU A 36 4.15 11.78 1.25
CA LEU A 36 2.90 11.97 0.52
C LEU A 36 2.06 13.14 1.05
N GLY A 37 2.45 13.76 2.16
CA GLY A 37 1.70 14.86 2.78
C GLY A 37 0.31 14.43 3.30
N ILE A 38 0.14 13.16 3.67
CA ILE A 38 -1.12 12.61 4.19
C ILE A 38 -0.97 12.12 5.63
N SER A 39 -2.08 11.90 6.32
CA SER A 39 -2.01 11.32 7.67
C SER A 39 -1.53 9.86 7.64
N ARG A 40 -0.71 9.48 8.63
CA ARG A 40 -0.34 8.07 8.88
C ARG A 40 -1.56 7.15 8.97
N SER A 41 -2.64 7.62 9.60
CA SER A 41 -3.90 6.87 9.68
C SER A 41 -4.50 6.59 8.30
N TYR A 42 -4.26 7.46 7.31
CA TYR A 42 -4.72 7.22 5.94
C TYR A 42 -3.90 6.15 5.23
N VAL A 43 -2.57 6.19 5.37
CA VAL A 43 -1.66 5.12 4.92
C VAL A 43 -2.09 3.76 5.51
N SER A 44 -2.36 3.71 6.81
CA SER A 44 -2.84 2.47 7.46
C SER A 44 -4.19 1.96 6.91
N ARG A 45 -5.13 2.86 6.58
CA ARG A 45 -6.40 2.47 5.96
C ARG A 45 -6.20 1.88 4.57
N ILE A 46 -5.26 2.43 3.81
CA ILE A 46 -4.90 1.97 2.47
C ILE A 46 -4.32 0.55 2.53
N GLU A 47 -3.32 0.32 3.38
CA GLU A 47 -2.71 -1.01 3.59
C GLU A 47 -3.73 -2.05 4.03
N LYS A 48 -4.59 -1.71 5.00
CA LYS A 48 -5.66 -2.61 5.47
C LYS A 48 -6.59 -3.01 4.32
N ARG A 49 -6.93 -2.09 3.42
CA ARG A 49 -7.78 -2.40 2.26
C ARG A 49 -7.07 -3.30 1.25
N ALA A 50 -5.78 -3.08 1.00
CA ALA A 50 -4.97 -3.93 0.12
C ALA A 50 -4.87 -5.37 0.65
N LEU A 51 -4.51 -5.53 1.93
CA LEU A 51 -4.43 -6.84 2.58
C LEU A 51 -5.75 -7.60 2.55
N MET A 52 -6.87 -6.92 2.78
CA MET A 52 -8.19 -7.55 2.73
C MET A 52 -8.57 -8.02 1.32
N LYS A 53 -8.23 -7.24 0.29
CA LYS A 53 -8.40 -7.69 -1.10
C LYS A 53 -7.56 -8.94 -1.38
N LEU A 54 -6.28 -8.93 -1.00
CA LEU A 54 -5.38 -10.07 -1.20
C LEU A 54 -5.91 -11.33 -0.49
N TYR A 55 -6.29 -11.19 0.78
CA TYR A 55 -6.87 -12.29 1.57
C TYR A 55 -8.11 -12.89 0.91
N HIS A 56 -9.02 -12.04 0.42
CA HIS A 56 -10.24 -12.48 -0.25
C HIS A 56 -9.96 -13.25 -1.54
N GLU A 57 -8.99 -12.79 -2.35
CA GLU A 57 -8.61 -13.47 -3.58
C GLU A 57 -7.92 -14.82 -3.29
N PHE A 58 -7.07 -14.91 -2.25
CA PHE A 58 -6.54 -16.21 -1.80
C PHE A 58 -7.64 -17.19 -1.35
N TYR A 59 -8.67 -16.70 -0.66
CA TYR A 59 -9.78 -17.55 -0.21
C TYR A 59 -10.69 -18.01 -1.36
N LYS A 60 -10.90 -17.16 -2.38
CA LYS A 60 -11.60 -17.56 -3.61
C LYS A 60 -10.83 -18.60 -4.41
N ALA A 61 -9.51 -18.44 -4.54
CA ALA A 61 -8.66 -19.36 -5.30
C ALA A 61 -8.55 -20.77 -4.68
N LYS A 62 -8.96 -20.92 -3.42
CA LYS A 62 -8.97 -22.20 -2.70
C LYS A 62 -10.30 -22.97 -2.81
N ARG A 63 -11.32 -22.39 -3.46
CA ARG A 63 -12.61 -23.04 -3.74
C ARG A 63 -12.65 -23.66 -5.13
#